data_AF-A0AB38RC42-F1
#
_entry.id   AF-A0AB38RC42-F1
#
_cell.length_a   1.000
_cell.length_b   1.000
_cell.length_c   1.000
_cell.angle_alpha   90.00
_cell.angle_beta   90.00
_cell.angle_gamma   90.00
#
_symmetry.space_group_name_H-M   'P 1'
#
loop_
_entity.id
_entity.type
_entity.pdbx_description
1 polymer ?
#
loop_
_entity_poly.entity_id
_entity_poly.type
_entity_poly.pdbx_seq_one_letter_code
_entity_poly.pdbx_strand_id
1 'polypeptide(L)'
;MSTSLYYSAVRTTPLTDDEKAEVDRLIAVHNDEFPFDYEVLDLYPSDIPDTLLNGSTKISSDPTEVIPSLVYWFNALTELRRAVPDADWDVSLDDTPADWDDSSGYSLPGLDDMQ
;
A
#
# COMPACT_ATOMS: atom_id res chain seq x y z
N MET A 1 3.82 -0.95 20.58
CA MET A 1 3.86 0.01 19.46
C MET A 1 3.45 -0.79 18.24
N SER A 2 2.41 -0.37 17.52
CA SER A 2 2.00 -1.03 16.28
C SER A 2 2.72 -0.34 15.12
N THR A 3 3.26 -1.13 14.20
CA THR A 3 3.88 -0.63 12.98
C THR A 3 2.81 -0.42 11.92
N SER A 4 2.89 0.69 11.21
CA SER A 4 1.95 1.03 10.14
C SER A 4 2.67 1.14 8.81
N LEU A 5 1.98 0.74 7.74
CA LEU A 5 2.39 1.00 6.38
C LEU A 5 1.58 2.18 5.85
N TYR A 6 2.27 3.24 5.47
CA TYR A 6 1.69 4.46 4.92
C TYR A 6 1.92 4.46 3.41
N TYR A 7 0.95 5.01 2.68
CA TYR A 7 1.03 5.11 1.23
C TYR A 7 0.31 6.36 0.74
N SER A 8 0.90 7.01 -0.26
CA SER A 8 0.28 8.11 -0.97
C SER A 8 0.63 8.07 -2.46
N ALA A 9 -0.28 8.59 -3.27
CA ALA A 9 -0.10 8.74 -4.71
C ALA A 9 -0.44 10.17 -5.11
N VAL A 10 0.48 10.85 -5.79
CA VAL A 10 0.35 12.26 -6.18
C VAL A 10 0.46 12.40 -7.69
N ARG A 11 -0.51 13.08 -8.31
CA ARG A 11 -0.52 13.38 -9.74
C ARG A 11 -1.41 14.58 -10.02
N THR A 12 -0.98 15.45 -10.94
CA THR A 12 -1.73 16.66 -11.30
C THR A 12 -3.03 16.37 -12.07
N THR A 13 -3.14 15.20 -12.70
CA THR A 13 -4.36 14.72 -13.34
C THR A 13 -5.18 13.86 -12.37
N PRO A 14 -6.49 14.16 -12.18
CA PRO A 14 -7.36 13.35 -11.33
C PRO A 14 -7.40 11.88 -11.75
N LEU A 15 -7.87 11.01 -10.86
CA LEU A 15 -8.24 9.64 -11.23
C LEU A 15 -9.34 9.68 -12.30
N THR A 16 -9.18 8.87 -13.33
CA THR A 16 -10.25 8.52 -14.26
C THR A 16 -11.28 7.64 -13.57
N ASP A 17 -12.48 7.53 -14.16
CA ASP A 17 -13.53 6.65 -13.62
C ASP A 17 -13.08 5.18 -13.59
N ASP A 18 -12.30 4.75 -14.59
CA ASP A 18 -11.75 3.38 -14.66
C ASP A 18 -10.69 3.14 -13.57
N GLU A 19 -9.75 4.07 -13.38
CA GLU A 19 -8.75 3.99 -12.31
C GLU A 19 -9.43 3.96 -10.94
N LYS A 20 -10.45 4.80 -10.73
CA LYS A 20 -11.20 4.84 -9.48
C LYS A 20 -11.92 3.52 -9.21
N ALA A 21 -12.62 2.98 -10.22
CA ALA A 21 -13.34 1.72 -10.07
C ALA A 21 -12.38 0.55 -9.77
N GLU A 22 -11.21 0.54 -10.39
CA GLU A 22 -10.20 -0.48 -10.14
C GLU A 22 -9.57 -0.38 -8.75
N VAL A 23 -9.25 0.84 -8.29
CA VAL A 23 -8.79 1.08 -6.92
C VAL A 23 -9.83 0.60 -5.90
N ASP A 24 -11.09 1.01 -6.07
CA ASP A 24 -12.18 0.62 -5.16
C ASP A 24 -12.36 -0.92 -5.13
N ARG A 25 -12.20 -1.59 -6.29
CA ARG A 25 -12.24 -3.06 -6.39
C ARG A 25 -11.06 -3.72 -5.67
N LEU A 26 -9.83 -3.26 -5.89
CA LEU A 26 -8.62 -3.83 -5.30
C LEU A 26 -8.65 -3.71 -3.77
N ILE A 27 -9.04 -2.56 -3.24
CA ILE A 27 -9.19 -2.35 -1.80
C ILE A 27 -10.19 -3.33 -1.21
N ALA A 28 -11.36 -3.48 -1.84
CA ALA A 28 -12.39 -4.39 -1.36
C ALA A 28 -11.90 -5.86 -1.35
N VAL A 29 -11.23 -6.31 -2.42
CA VAL A 29 -10.70 -7.68 -2.52
C VAL A 29 -9.61 -7.91 -1.46
N HIS A 30 -8.60 -7.04 -1.41
CA HIS A 30 -7.47 -7.23 -0.50
C HIS A 30 -7.87 -7.13 0.97
N ASN A 31 -8.86 -6.29 1.31
CA ASN A 31 -9.38 -6.21 2.68
C ASN A 31 -10.21 -7.44 3.08
N ASP A 32 -10.96 -8.05 2.15
CA ASP A 32 -11.73 -9.28 2.41
C ASP A 32 -10.83 -10.52 2.51
N GLU A 33 -9.76 -10.57 1.71
CA GLU A 33 -8.83 -11.70 1.65
C GLU A 33 -7.69 -11.63 2.70
N PHE A 34 -7.54 -10.50 3.40
CA PHE A 34 -6.49 -10.34 4.41
C PHE A 34 -6.70 -11.35 5.55
N PRO A 35 -5.73 -12.25 5.83
CA PRO A 35 -5.96 -13.40 6.68
C PRO A 35 -5.86 -13.11 8.18
N PHE A 36 -5.49 -11.89 8.57
CA PHE A 36 -5.21 -11.52 9.97
C PHE A 36 -6.24 -10.51 10.48
N ASP A 37 -6.64 -10.64 11.74
CA ASP A 37 -7.60 -9.73 12.39
C ASP A 37 -6.90 -8.44 12.85
N TYR A 38 -6.64 -7.54 11.90
CA TYR A 38 -5.95 -6.27 12.11
C TYR A 38 -6.55 -5.14 11.27
N GLU A 39 -6.11 -3.90 11.51
CA GLU A 39 -6.58 -2.74 10.75
C GLU A 39 -6.08 -2.80 9.30
N VAL A 40 -7.02 -3.00 8.38
CA VAL A 40 -6.79 -3.21 6.94
C VAL A 40 -6.49 -1.91 6.19
N LEU A 41 -6.37 -1.99 4.85
CA LEU A 41 -6.13 -0.85 3.98
C LEU A 41 -7.30 0.13 4.04
N ASP A 42 -7.02 1.34 4.53
CA ASP A 42 -7.98 2.44 4.54
C ASP A 42 -7.44 3.66 3.77
N LEU A 43 -8.36 4.44 3.19
CA LEU A 43 -8.05 5.68 2.48
C LEU A 43 -8.76 6.85 3.15
N TYR A 44 -8.04 7.94 3.34
CA TYR A 44 -8.58 9.15 3.95
C TYR A 44 -8.25 10.41 3.13
N PRO A 45 -9.09 11.46 3.22
CA PRO A 45 -8.82 12.72 2.54
C PRO A 45 -7.44 13.29 2.90
N SER A 46 -6.79 13.89 1.91
CA SER A 46 -5.55 14.65 2.08
C SER A 46 -5.80 16.13 1.83
N ASP A 47 -5.22 16.99 2.66
CA ASP A 47 -5.18 18.44 2.44
C ASP A 47 -4.02 18.84 1.50
N ILE A 48 -3.16 17.89 1.12
CA ILE A 48 -2.05 18.12 0.20
C ILE A 48 -2.60 18.17 -1.23
N PRO A 49 -2.32 19.24 -2.01
CA PRO A 49 -2.74 19.34 -3.40
C PRO A 49 -2.28 18.15 -4.24
N ASP A 50 -3.06 17.81 -5.27
CA ASP A 50 -2.75 16.76 -6.24
C ASP A 50 -2.61 15.34 -5.67
N THR A 51 -2.93 15.14 -4.38
CA THR A 51 -2.97 13.81 -3.76
C THR A 51 -4.20 13.06 -4.22
N LEU A 52 -3.98 11.99 -4.98
CA LEU A 52 -5.02 11.10 -5.48
C LEU A 52 -5.45 10.08 -4.44
N LEU A 53 -4.47 9.47 -3.77
CA LEU A 53 -4.64 8.45 -2.75
C LEU A 53 -3.76 8.78 -1.55
N ASN A 54 -4.28 8.50 -0.36
CA ASN A 54 -3.60 8.74 0.91
C ASN A 54 -4.21 7.82 1.95
N GLY A 55 -3.39 7.03 2.62
CA GLY A 55 -3.90 5.98 3.48
C GLY A 55 -2.85 5.31 4.32
N SER A 56 -3.34 4.40 5.15
CA SER A 56 -2.49 3.51 5.92
C SER A 56 -3.18 2.18 6.20
N THR A 57 -2.37 1.18 6.50
CA THR A 57 -2.80 -0.10 7.09
C THR A 57 -1.85 -0.44 8.23
N LYS A 58 -2.30 -1.24 9.19
CA LYS A 58 -1.43 -1.72 10.27
C LYS A 58 -0.88 -3.10 9.98
N ILE A 59 0.37 -3.27 10.36
CA ILE A 59 1.03 -4.57 10.34
C ILE A 59 0.75 -5.28 11.66
N SER A 60 0.42 -6.58 11.59
CA SER A 60 0.21 -7.39 12.79
C SER A 60 1.42 -7.28 13.72
N SER A 61 1.16 -7.13 15.01
CA SER A 61 2.20 -7.15 16.04
C SER A 61 2.63 -8.56 16.45
N ASP A 62 1.95 -9.60 15.96
CA ASP A 62 2.36 -10.99 16.20
C ASP A 62 3.63 -11.29 15.39
N PRO A 63 4.76 -11.69 16.02
CA PRO A 63 6.01 -11.96 15.32
C PRO A 63 5.91 -13.00 14.18
N THR A 64 4.91 -13.88 14.22
CA THR A 64 4.67 -14.89 13.18
C THR A 64 3.87 -14.36 12.00
N GLU A 65 3.20 -13.22 12.17
CA GLU A 65 2.32 -12.60 11.17
C GLU A 65 2.90 -11.32 10.58
N VAL A 66 3.90 -10.68 11.22
CA VAL A 66 4.54 -9.45 10.74
C VAL A 66 4.98 -9.57 9.28
N ILE A 67 5.80 -10.58 8.97
CA ILE A 67 6.37 -10.76 7.63
C ILE A 67 5.27 -11.14 6.61
N PRO A 68 4.40 -12.13 6.87
CA PRO A 68 3.28 -12.42 5.98
C PRO A 68 2.35 -11.22 5.72
N SER A 69 2.02 -10.43 6.75
CA SER A 69 1.18 -9.24 6.62
C SER A 69 1.84 -8.21 5.71
N LEU A 70 3.14 -7.98 5.90
CA LEU A 70 3.89 -7.02 5.14
C LEU A 70 4.03 -7.42 3.67
N VAL A 71 4.35 -8.69 3.40
CA VAL A 71 4.38 -9.25 2.04
C VAL A 71 3.01 -9.12 1.37
N TYR A 72 1.93 -9.43 2.09
CA TYR A 72 0.57 -9.29 1.58
C TYR A 72 0.27 -7.85 1.17
N TRP A 73 0.49 -6.89 2.08
CA TRP A 73 0.19 -5.49 1.80
C TRP A 73 1.09 -4.89 0.72
N PHE A 74 2.36 -5.30 0.60
CA PHE A 74 3.21 -4.87 -0.52
C PHE A 74 2.73 -5.39 -1.87
N ASN A 75 2.22 -6.62 -1.94
CA ASN A 75 1.60 -7.13 -3.16
C ASN A 75 0.33 -6.33 -3.50
N ALA A 76 -0.52 -6.04 -2.51
CA ALA A 76 -1.72 -5.22 -2.71
C ALA A 76 -1.38 -3.80 -3.19
N LEU A 77 -0.37 -3.15 -2.59
CA LEU A 77 0.10 -1.82 -3.01
C LEU A 77 0.76 -1.84 -4.39
N THR A 78 1.41 -2.95 -4.77
CA THR A 78 1.94 -3.15 -6.12
C THR A 78 0.83 -3.17 -7.16
N GLU A 79 -0.28 -3.85 -6.87
CA GLU A 79 -1.46 -3.85 -7.73
C GLU A 79 -2.11 -2.47 -7.80
N LEU A 80 -2.26 -1.78 -6.67
CA LEU A 80 -2.80 -0.42 -6.63
C LEU A 80 -1.95 0.59 -7.40
N ARG A 81 -0.62 0.52 -7.28
CA ARG A 81 0.30 1.35 -8.06
C ARG A 81 0.18 1.11 -9.55
N ARG A 82 -0.01 -0.13 -9.97
CA ARG A 82 -0.23 -0.48 -11.38
C ARG A 82 -1.60 0.00 -11.88
N ALA A 83 -2.61 0.09 -11.00
CA ALA A 83 -3.92 0.63 -11.33
C ALA A 83 -3.95 2.15 -11.48
N VAL A 84 -3.00 2.87 -10.85
CA VAL A 84 -2.85 4.33 -10.98
C VAL A 84 -1.47 4.65 -11.55
N PRO A 85 -1.28 4.45 -12.87
CA PRO A 85 -0.01 4.75 -13.53
C PRO A 85 0.25 6.27 -13.55
N ASP A 86 1.50 6.63 -13.82
CA ASP A 86 1.95 8.02 -13.96
C ASP A 86 1.73 8.90 -12.71
N ALA A 87 1.46 8.28 -11.55
CA ALA A 87 1.48 8.95 -10.26
C ALA A 87 2.83 8.76 -9.57
N ASP A 88 3.23 9.76 -8.79
CA ASP A 88 4.36 9.65 -7.88
C ASP A 88 3.87 8.97 -6.60
N TRP A 89 4.45 7.81 -6.28
CA TRP A 89 4.02 6.97 -5.16
C TRP A 89 5.07 6.97 -4.06
N ASP A 90 4.64 7.33 -2.86
CA ASP A 90 5.43 7.23 -1.63
C ASP A 90 4.83 6.14 -0.74
N VAL A 91 5.64 5.18 -0.32
CA VAL A 91 5.25 4.09 0.58
C VAL A 91 6.30 3.97 1.66
N SER A 92 5.88 3.95 2.92
CA SER A 92 6.78 3.85 4.07
C SER A 92 6.24 2.94 5.16
N LEU A 93 7.11 2.12 5.74
CA LEU A 93 6.86 1.40 6.98
C LEU A 93 7.29 2.29 8.15
N ASP A 94 6.31 2.86 8.85
CA ASP A 94 6.53 3.98 9.78
C ASP A 94 7.38 5.07 9.08
N ASP A 95 8.57 5.37 9.61
CA ASP A 95 9.48 6.37 9.06
C ASP A 95 10.48 5.79 8.03
N THR A 96 10.37 4.50 7.68
CA THR A 96 11.29 3.81 6.76
C THR A 96 10.67 3.71 5.37
N PRO A 97 11.23 4.36 4.34
CA PRO A 97 10.70 4.24 2.98
C PRO A 97 10.84 2.82 2.46
N ALA A 98 9.86 2.38 1.68
CA ALA A 98 9.89 1.12 0.94
C ALA A 98 10.43 1.34 -0.47
N ASP A 99 11.27 0.41 -0.93
CA ASP A 99 11.85 0.46 -2.26
C ASP A 99 10.84 -0.09 -3.28
N TRP A 100 10.87 0.47 -4.49
CA TRP A 100 10.05 0.02 -5.60
C TRP A 100 10.93 -0.43 -6.76
N ASP A 101 10.58 -1.60 -7.32
CA ASP A 101 11.08 -2.07 -8.61
C ASP A 101 9.90 -2.36 -9.56
N ASP A 102 10.02 -1.95 -10.82
CA ASP A 102 8.92 -2.11 -11.79
C ASP A 102 8.56 -3.58 -12.07
N SER A 103 9.53 -4.49 -11.93
CA SER A 103 9.34 -5.91 -12.18
C SER A 103 8.79 -6.65 -10.95
N SER A 104 9.36 -6.40 -9.76
CA SER A 104 9.05 -7.15 -8.54
C SER A 104 8.10 -6.43 -7.56
N GLY A 105 7.87 -5.13 -7.72
CA GLY A 105 6.99 -4.34 -6.86
C GLY A 105 7.70 -3.74 -5.65
N TYR A 106 6.96 -3.52 -4.56
CA TYR A 106 7.50 -2.99 -3.31
C TYR A 106 8.27 -4.02 -2.50
N SER A 107 9.40 -3.62 -1.92
CA SER A 107 10.14 -4.40 -0.93
C SER A 107 10.75 -3.51 0.16
N LEU A 108 11.24 -4.11 1.24
CA LEU A 108 12.09 -3.41 2.22
C LEU A 108 13.52 -3.93 2.15
N PRO A 109 14.51 -3.05 2.39
CA PRO A 109 15.87 -3.47 2.65
C PRO A 109 15.94 -4.58 3.71
N GLY A 110 16.48 -5.74 3.32
CA GLY A 110 16.68 -6.89 4.20
C GLY A 110 15.49 -7.86 4.32
N LEU A 111 14.33 -7.59 3.72
CA LEU A 111 13.26 -8.60 3.58
C LEU A 111 13.58 -9.60 2.46
N ASP A 112 14.11 -9.10 1.34
CA ASP A 112 14.43 -9.93 0.17
C ASP A 112 15.55 -10.95 0.47
N ASP A 113 16.42 -10.65 1.43
CA ASP A 113 17.49 -11.54 1.92
C ASP A 113 16.98 -12.69 2.80
N MET A 114 15.69 -12.68 3.19
CA MET A 114 15.08 -13.66 4.09
C MET A 114 14.26 -14.75 3.39
N GLN A 115 14.20 -14.75 2.05
CA GLN A 115 13.46 -15.75 1.25
C GLN A 115 14.32 -16.94 0.80
#